data_AF-A0A445MMN4-F1
#
_entry.id   AF-A0A445MMN4-F1
#
_cell.length_a   1.000
_cell.length_b   1.000
_cell.length_c   1.000
_cell.angle_alpha   90.00
_cell.angle_beta   90.00
_cell.angle_gamma   90.00
#
_symmetry.space_group_name_H-M   'P 1'
#
loop_
_entity.id
_entity.type
_entity.pdbx_description
1 polymer ?
#
loop_
_entity_poly.entity_id
_entity_poly.type
_entity_poly.pdbx_seq_one_letter_code
_entity_poly.pdbx_strand_id
1 'polypeptide(L)'
;MSFLFKSSPRPKLTPSELAKAIKESFLALDTCTFAKALEEVQKNILSMRQMLSGDGEVEPNEDHISQLAVEICKGDVLALFIHKLPTLSWEARKDLMHCWSSLLVQNCCVEYIENNLELVDFLVICYNNKEIALSCGSMLRECIKHPTLAKCILESNSFELFFKYVELPNFDIASDALATFKDLLTKHETVVSEFLISHYDQFFELYEKLLTSPNYVTRRQSLKILSDFLLESQNLQTMKRYILEVRFLNIMMTLLKVHDFSSYFYNSSFTRLLYIS
;
A
#
# COMPACT_ATOMS: atom_id res chain seq x y z
N MET A 1 53.32 -5.60 -6.85
CA MET A 1 52.49 -4.98 -7.90
C MET A 1 51.04 -5.28 -7.59
N SER A 2 50.34 -4.30 -7.03
CA SER A 2 48.92 -4.36 -6.70
C SER A 2 48.10 -4.07 -7.95
N PHE A 3 47.35 -5.06 -8.41
CA PHE A 3 46.38 -4.89 -9.49
C PHE A 3 45.16 -4.14 -8.94
N LEU A 4 45.14 -2.82 -9.16
CA LEU A 4 43.94 -1.99 -9.04
C LEU A 4 42.99 -2.33 -10.19
N PHE A 5 42.00 -3.18 -9.92
CA PHE A 5 40.80 -3.26 -10.75
C PHE A 5 40.03 -1.94 -10.61
N LYS A 6 40.36 -0.95 -11.44
CA LYS A 6 39.41 0.10 -11.80
C LYS A 6 38.33 -0.58 -12.64
N SER A 7 37.20 -0.90 -12.04
CA SER A 7 35.98 -1.15 -12.81
C SER A 7 35.73 0.08 -13.67
N SER A 8 35.78 -0.07 -14.99
CA SER A 8 35.39 0.98 -15.93
C SER A 8 33.98 1.45 -15.58
N PRO A 9 33.67 2.76 -15.53
CA PRO A 9 32.31 3.20 -15.36
C PRO A 9 31.52 2.69 -16.56
N ARG A 10 30.50 1.86 -16.32
CA ARG A 10 29.57 1.45 -17.38
C ARG A 10 29.03 2.72 -18.04
N PRO A 11 28.85 2.76 -19.37
CA PRO A 11 28.20 3.90 -20.00
C PRO A 11 26.85 4.10 -19.30
N LYS A 12 26.63 5.30 -18.73
CA LYS A 12 25.35 5.63 -18.10
C LYS A 12 24.29 5.63 -19.19
N LEU A 13 23.45 4.59 -19.21
CA LEU A 13 22.30 4.49 -20.10
C LEU A 13 21.47 5.76 -19.96
N THR A 14 21.00 6.30 -21.09
CA THR A 14 20.03 7.39 -21.04
C THR A 14 18.72 6.90 -20.41
N PRO A 15 17.88 7.78 -19.85
CA PRO A 15 16.60 7.38 -19.25
C PRO A 15 15.72 6.52 -20.18
N SER A 16 15.67 6.87 -21.47
CA SER A 16 14.88 6.13 -22.47
C SER A 16 15.48 4.74 -22.79
N GLU A 17 16.80 4.65 -22.93
CA GLU A 17 17.48 3.36 -23.14
C GLU A 17 17.31 2.44 -21.91
N LEU A 18 17.35 3.01 -20.70
CA LEU A 18 17.15 2.26 -19.47
C LEU A 18 15.70 1.74 -19.36
N ALA A 19 14.70 2.58 -19.63
CA ALA A 19 13.29 2.14 -19.64
C ALA A 19 13.06 1.00 -20.64
N LYS A 20 13.64 1.10 -21.85
CA LYS A 20 13.57 0.06 -22.87
C LYS A 20 14.27 -1.23 -22.42
N ALA A 21 15.47 -1.13 -21.86
CA ALA A 21 16.22 -2.28 -21.36
C ALA A 21 15.47 -3.01 -20.23
N ILE A 22 14.82 -2.26 -19.32
CA ILE A 22 13.96 -2.81 -18.27
C ILE A 22 12.79 -3.57 -18.91
N LYS A 23 12.06 -2.95 -19.85
CA LYS A 23 10.93 -3.61 -20.52
C LYS A 23 11.36 -4.93 -21.19
N GLU A 24 12.44 -4.89 -21.97
CA GLU A 24 12.96 -6.06 -22.67
C GLU A 24 13.40 -7.17 -21.71
N SER A 25 14.06 -6.83 -20.60
CA SER A 25 14.51 -7.83 -19.62
C SER A 25 13.33 -8.48 -18.88
N PHE A 26 12.28 -7.73 -18.54
CA PHE A 26 11.06 -8.28 -17.93
C PHE A 26 10.28 -9.17 -18.90
N LEU A 27 10.19 -8.82 -20.18
CA LEU A 27 9.55 -9.66 -21.20
C LEU A 27 10.36 -10.93 -21.48
N ALA A 28 11.69 -10.86 -21.42
CA ALA A 28 12.58 -12.00 -21.62
C ALA A 28 12.42 -13.10 -20.55
N LEU A 29 11.82 -12.80 -19.39
CA LEU A 29 11.49 -13.80 -18.37
C LEU A 29 10.54 -14.88 -18.89
N ASP A 30 9.71 -14.57 -19.89
CA ASP A 30 8.74 -15.51 -20.47
C ASP A 30 9.29 -16.31 -21.66
N THR A 31 10.37 -15.85 -22.29
CA THR A 31 10.81 -16.36 -23.60
C THR A 31 12.22 -16.95 -23.61
N CYS A 32 13.08 -16.60 -22.66
CA CYS A 32 14.51 -16.95 -22.66
C CYS A 32 14.89 -17.91 -21.52
N THR A 33 16.17 -18.31 -21.45
CA THR A 33 16.70 -19.02 -20.29
C THR A 33 16.51 -18.20 -19.01
N PHE A 34 15.57 -18.63 -18.16
CA PHE A 34 15.09 -17.90 -16.98
C PHE A 34 16.21 -17.30 -16.11
N ALA A 35 17.27 -18.06 -15.84
CA ALA A 35 18.38 -17.59 -15.00
C ALA A 35 19.09 -16.36 -15.56
N LYS A 36 19.38 -16.33 -16.86
CA LYS A 36 20.05 -15.18 -17.50
C LYS A 36 19.13 -13.96 -17.58
N ALA A 37 17.84 -14.19 -17.84
CA ALA A 37 16.86 -13.10 -17.88
C ALA A 37 16.70 -12.46 -16.49
N LEU A 38 16.67 -13.27 -15.42
CA LEU A 38 16.55 -12.78 -14.05
C LEU A 38 17.77 -11.97 -13.59
N GLU A 39 18.99 -12.38 -13.96
CA GLU A 39 20.21 -11.61 -13.70
C GLU A 39 20.15 -10.23 -14.37
N GLU A 40 19.70 -10.15 -15.63
CA GLU A 40 19.60 -8.88 -16.34
C GLU A 40 18.49 -7.98 -15.78
N VAL A 41 17.35 -8.56 -15.37
CA VAL A 41 16.29 -7.83 -14.65
C VAL A 41 16.84 -7.23 -13.36
N GLN A 42 17.54 -7.99 -12.54
CA GLN A 42 18.10 -7.50 -11.29
C GLN A 42 19.12 -6.37 -11.52
N LYS A 43 19.97 -6.51 -12.54
CA LYS A 43 20.93 -5.46 -12.94
C LYS A 43 20.22 -4.18 -13.38
N ASN A 44 19.16 -4.30 -14.18
CA ASN A 44 18.41 -3.14 -14.67
C ASN A 44 17.62 -2.45 -13.55
N ILE A 45 17.04 -3.19 -12.60
CA ILE A 45 16.39 -2.63 -11.41
C ILE A 45 17.41 -1.85 -10.57
N LEU A 46 18.63 -2.38 -10.38
CA LEU A 46 19.68 -1.68 -9.64
C LEU A 46 20.11 -0.38 -10.35
N SER A 47 20.26 -0.42 -11.68
CA SER A 47 20.56 0.80 -12.47
C SER A 47 19.44 1.84 -12.39
N MET A 48 18.17 1.39 -12.39
CA MET A 48 17.03 2.27 -12.13
C MET A 48 17.10 2.91 -10.74
N ARG A 49 17.38 2.12 -9.70
CA ARG A 49 17.52 2.62 -8.33
C ARG A 49 18.61 3.69 -8.23
N GLN A 50 19.76 3.47 -8.85
CA GLN A 50 20.87 4.43 -8.87
C GLN A 50 20.49 5.73 -9.59
N MET A 51 19.71 5.66 -10.67
CA MET A 51 19.22 6.86 -11.37
C MET A 51 18.20 7.64 -10.54
N LEU A 52 17.31 6.94 -9.82
CA LEU A 52 16.23 7.54 -9.03
C LEU A 52 16.71 8.13 -7.70
N SER A 53 17.74 7.56 -7.07
CA SER A 53 18.16 7.94 -5.71
C SER A 53 19.60 8.39 -5.58
N GLY A 54 20.37 8.35 -6.66
CA GLY A 54 21.82 8.55 -6.64
C GLY A 54 22.57 7.32 -6.14
N ASP A 55 23.89 7.32 -6.37
CA ASP A 55 24.82 6.27 -5.97
C ASP A 55 25.75 6.68 -4.81
N GLY A 56 25.43 7.81 -4.15
CA GLY A 56 26.22 8.41 -3.06
C GLY A 56 27.31 9.38 -3.54
N GLU A 57 27.70 9.28 -4.82
CA GLU A 57 28.69 10.18 -5.45
C GLU A 57 28.03 11.16 -6.43
N VAL A 58 26.91 10.76 -7.04
CA VAL A 58 26.14 11.58 -7.98
C VAL A 58 24.72 11.77 -7.44
N GLU A 59 24.35 13.04 -7.25
CA GLU A 59 22.98 13.41 -6.88
C GLU A 59 21.99 13.07 -8.02
N PRO A 60 20.77 12.64 -7.67
CA PRO A 60 19.73 12.38 -8.64
C PRO A 60 19.39 13.65 -9.44
N ASN A 61 19.28 13.51 -10.76
CA ASN A 61 18.84 14.60 -11.63
C ASN A 61 17.33 14.49 -11.88
N GLU A 62 16.58 15.49 -11.45
CA GLU A 62 15.11 15.58 -11.59
C GLU A 62 14.62 15.46 -13.06
N ASP A 63 15.36 16.02 -14.02
CA ASP A 63 15.00 15.91 -15.44
C ASP A 63 15.13 14.47 -15.93
N HIS A 64 16.18 13.76 -15.49
CA HIS A 64 16.37 12.35 -15.84
C HIS A 64 15.32 11.46 -15.17
N ILE A 65 14.93 11.75 -13.92
CA ILE A 65 13.87 11.03 -13.22
C ILE A 65 12.53 11.21 -13.94
N SER A 66 12.18 12.46 -14.26
CA SER A 66 10.95 12.80 -14.97
C SER A 66 10.91 12.12 -16.34
N GLN A 67 12.01 12.17 -17.09
CA GLN A 67 12.11 11.50 -18.38
C GLN A 67 12.00 9.98 -18.26
N LEU A 68 12.65 9.36 -17.26
CA LEU A 68 12.57 7.93 -17.01
C LEU A 68 11.12 7.51 -16.69
N ALA A 69 10.44 8.25 -15.81
CA ALA A 69 9.07 7.98 -15.40
C ALA A 69 8.11 8.01 -16.60
N VAL A 70 8.23 9.02 -17.46
CA VAL A 70 7.42 9.14 -18.68
C VAL A 70 7.64 7.94 -19.61
N GLU A 71 8.88 7.53 -19.83
CA GLU A 71 9.19 6.39 -20.71
C GLU A 71 8.77 5.05 -20.11
N ILE A 72 8.86 4.88 -18.78
CA ILE A 72 8.32 3.72 -18.04
C ILE A 72 6.80 3.62 -18.20
N CYS A 73 6.08 4.75 -18.09
CA CYS A 73 4.62 4.79 -18.26
C CYS A 73 4.22 4.49 -19.71
N LYS A 74 4.84 5.13 -20.70
CA LYS A 74 4.59 4.85 -22.13
C LYS A 74 4.90 3.40 -22.51
N GLY A 75 5.83 2.77 -21.80
CA GLY A 75 6.27 1.40 -22.04
C GLY A 75 5.42 0.34 -21.34
N ASP A 76 4.38 0.69 -20.59
CA ASP A 76 3.60 -0.23 -19.71
C ASP A 76 4.48 -1.02 -18.72
N VAL A 77 5.62 -0.44 -18.35
CA VAL A 77 6.61 -1.13 -17.51
C VAL A 77 6.12 -1.25 -16.07
N LEU A 78 5.31 -0.30 -15.60
CA LEU A 78 4.68 -0.36 -14.26
C LEU A 78 3.79 -1.60 -14.10
N ALA A 79 3.07 -2.01 -15.15
CA ALA A 79 2.27 -3.24 -15.11
C ALA A 79 3.17 -4.49 -14.99
N LEU A 80 4.30 -4.51 -15.70
CA LEU A 80 5.28 -5.59 -15.61
C LEU A 80 5.88 -5.72 -14.21
N PHE A 81 6.14 -4.60 -13.52
CA PHE A 81 6.63 -4.62 -12.13
C PHE A 81 5.71 -5.39 -11.19
N ILE A 82 4.40 -5.20 -11.35
CA ILE A 82 3.39 -5.85 -10.52
C ILE A 82 3.23 -7.32 -10.92
N HIS A 83 3.03 -7.62 -12.20
CA HIS A 83 2.78 -8.99 -12.65
C HIS A 83 3.98 -9.92 -12.51
N LYS A 84 5.20 -9.40 -12.64
CA LYS A 84 6.44 -10.19 -12.52
C LYS A 84 7.03 -10.17 -11.12
N LEU A 85 6.46 -9.43 -10.17
CA LEU A 85 6.88 -9.41 -8.77
C LEU A 85 7.09 -10.81 -8.15
N PRO A 86 6.22 -11.82 -8.38
CA PRO A 86 6.42 -13.16 -7.85
C PRO A 86 7.69 -13.85 -8.36
N THR A 87 8.12 -13.54 -9.58
CA THR A 87 9.30 -14.18 -10.20
C THR A 87 10.64 -13.61 -9.72
N LEU A 88 10.61 -12.45 -9.06
CA LEU A 88 11.82 -11.76 -8.61
C LEU A 88 12.37 -12.35 -7.30
N SER A 89 13.69 -12.25 -7.13
CA SER A 89 14.34 -12.55 -5.85
C SER A 89 13.97 -11.54 -4.77
N TRP A 90 14.14 -11.90 -3.50
CA TRP A 90 13.83 -11.00 -2.37
C TRP A 90 14.56 -9.64 -2.46
N GLU A 91 15.84 -9.65 -2.82
CA GLU A 91 16.62 -8.41 -2.98
C GLU A 91 16.09 -7.57 -4.14
N ALA A 92 15.78 -8.19 -5.28
CA ALA A 92 15.21 -7.50 -6.43
C ALA A 92 13.83 -6.89 -6.13
N ARG A 93 12.99 -7.57 -5.34
CA ARG A 93 11.70 -7.03 -4.86
C ARG A 93 11.92 -5.79 -4.00
N LYS A 94 12.92 -5.81 -3.11
CA LYS A 94 13.26 -4.67 -2.25
C LYS A 94 13.70 -3.45 -3.05
N ASP A 95 14.61 -3.64 -4.01
CA ASP A 95 15.04 -2.56 -4.88
C ASP A 95 13.88 -2.04 -5.74
N LEU A 96 13.02 -2.92 -6.24
CA LEU A 96 11.86 -2.55 -7.03
C LEU A 96 10.84 -1.73 -6.23
N MET A 97 10.55 -2.10 -4.98
CA MET A 97 9.68 -1.32 -4.09
C MET A 97 10.21 0.08 -3.85
N HIS A 98 11.53 0.21 -3.69
CA HIS A 98 12.17 1.52 -3.55
C HIS A 98 11.99 2.36 -4.81
N CYS A 99 12.25 1.77 -5.98
CA CYS A 99 12.04 2.46 -7.26
C CYS A 99 10.57 2.83 -7.47
N TRP A 100 9.63 1.95 -7.10
CA TRP A 100 8.19 2.19 -7.16
C TRP A 100 7.79 3.43 -6.35
N SER A 101 8.27 3.54 -5.10
CA SER A 101 8.02 4.71 -4.25
C SER A 101 8.56 6.00 -4.88
N SER A 102 9.79 5.97 -5.42
CA SER A 102 10.37 7.14 -6.09
C SER A 102 9.65 7.52 -7.38
N LEU A 103 9.20 6.54 -8.17
CA LEU A 103 8.46 6.78 -9.42
C LEU A 103 7.07 7.38 -9.16
N LEU A 104 6.39 6.96 -8.09
CA LEU A 104 5.05 7.46 -7.76
C LEU A 104 5.00 8.94 -7.33
N VAL A 105 6.15 9.55 -7.02
CA VAL A 105 6.23 11.00 -6.82
C VAL A 105 5.91 11.76 -8.12
N GLN A 106 6.13 11.13 -9.29
CA GLN A 106 5.89 11.72 -10.59
C GLN A 106 4.40 11.57 -10.98
N ASN A 107 3.73 12.70 -11.27
CA ASN A 107 2.30 12.71 -11.61
C ASN A 107 1.95 11.78 -12.78
N CYS A 108 2.83 11.62 -13.77
CA CYS A 108 2.60 10.70 -14.90
C CYS A 108 2.41 9.24 -14.47
N CYS A 109 3.10 8.79 -13.40
CA CYS A 109 2.93 7.45 -12.85
C CYS A 109 1.59 7.30 -12.13
N VAL A 110 1.16 8.35 -11.40
CA VAL A 110 -0.13 8.37 -10.72
C VAL A 110 -1.27 8.31 -11.74
N GLU A 111 -1.22 9.17 -12.76
CA GLU A 111 -2.18 9.19 -13.88
C GLU A 111 -2.20 7.85 -14.62
N TYR A 112 -1.04 7.20 -14.82
CA TYR A 112 -1.00 5.86 -15.42
C TYR A 112 -1.75 4.84 -14.57
N ILE A 113 -1.57 4.83 -13.25
CA ILE A 113 -2.25 3.88 -12.36
C ILE A 113 -3.75 4.18 -12.30
N GLU A 114 -4.16 5.45 -12.28
CA GLU A 114 -5.57 5.85 -12.33
C GLU A 114 -6.28 5.32 -13.57
N ASN A 115 -5.58 5.25 -14.70
CA ASN A 115 -6.11 4.68 -15.94
C ASN A 115 -6.06 3.14 -15.99
N ASN A 116 -5.36 2.49 -15.05
CA ASN A 116 -5.15 1.04 -15.01
C ASN A 116 -5.43 0.49 -13.59
N LEU A 117 -6.63 0.74 -13.05
CA LEU A 117 -7.01 0.36 -11.67
C LEU A 117 -6.91 -1.14 -11.38
N GLU A 118 -7.00 -1.99 -12.41
CA GLU A 118 -6.77 -3.43 -12.31
C GLU A 118 -5.42 -3.80 -11.68
N LEU A 119 -4.41 -2.94 -11.85
CA LEU A 119 -3.09 -3.11 -11.23
C LEU A 119 -3.15 -2.98 -9.71
N VAL A 120 -3.98 -2.06 -9.22
CA VAL A 120 -4.16 -1.81 -7.80
C VAL A 120 -4.97 -2.94 -7.17
N ASP A 121 -6.02 -3.40 -7.86
CA ASP A 121 -6.78 -4.58 -7.43
C ASP A 121 -5.89 -5.83 -7.37
N PHE A 122 -4.98 -6.01 -8.33
CA PHE A 122 -4.02 -7.09 -8.29
C PHE A 122 -3.08 -7.01 -7.08
N LEU A 123 -2.60 -5.82 -6.72
CA LEU A 123 -1.79 -5.62 -5.50
C LEU A 123 -2.56 -6.02 -4.23
N VAL A 124 -3.86 -5.71 -4.16
CA VAL A 124 -4.73 -6.14 -3.04
C VAL A 124 -4.90 -7.67 -3.04
N ILE A 125 -5.13 -8.30 -4.19
CA ILE A 125 -5.30 -9.76 -4.30
C ILE A 125 -4.02 -10.51 -3.89
N CYS A 126 -2.85 -9.92 -4.13
CA CYS A 126 -1.55 -10.50 -3.81
C CYS A 126 -1.28 -10.70 -2.32
N TYR A 127 -2.06 -10.11 -1.41
CA TYR A 127 -2.00 -10.44 0.02
C TYR A 127 -2.25 -11.94 0.31
N ASN A 128 -2.92 -12.66 -0.59
CA ASN A 128 -3.06 -14.13 -0.49
C ASN A 128 -1.75 -14.88 -0.77
N ASN A 129 -0.78 -14.26 -1.45
CA ASN A 129 0.52 -14.87 -1.73
C ASN A 129 1.53 -14.45 -0.65
N LYS A 130 1.84 -15.39 0.25
CA LYS A 130 2.71 -15.16 1.41
C LYS A 130 4.10 -14.62 1.06
N GLU A 131 4.63 -14.95 -0.12
CA GLU A 131 5.99 -14.55 -0.50
C GLU A 131 6.10 -13.07 -0.91
N ILE A 132 5.02 -12.50 -1.45
CA ILE A 132 5.00 -11.14 -1.98
C ILE A 132 4.08 -10.20 -1.20
N ALA A 133 3.25 -10.72 -0.28
CA ALA A 133 2.24 -9.93 0.43
C ALA A 133 2.81 -8.64 1.05
N LEU A 134 3.94 -8.72 1.74
CA LEU A 134 4.59 -7.55 2.36
C LEU A 134 5.11 -6.54 1.32
N SER A 135 5.54 -7.05 0.16
CA SER A 135 5.98 -6.19 -0.95
C SER A 135 4.81 -5.47 -1.60
N CYS A 136 3.73 -6.18 -1.86
CA CYS A 136 2.50 -5.61 -2.39
C CYS A 136 1.89 -4.60 -1.42
N GLY A 137 1.88 -4.89 -0.12
CA GLY A 137 1.42 -3.97 0.91
C GLY A 137 2.21 -2.66 0.95
N SER A 138 3.53 -2.76 0.84
CA SER A 138 4.39 -1.57 0.75
C SER A 138 4.11 -0.76 -0.51
N MET A 139 4.02 -1.39 -1.68
CA MET A 139 3.70 -0.72 -2.95
C MET A 139 2.30 -0.08 -2.93
N LEU A 140 1.33 -0.73 -2.31
CA LEU A 140 -0.04 -0.24 -2.19
C LEU A 140 -0.13 0.97 -1.25
N ARG A 141 0.60 0.97 -0.11
CA ARG A 141 0.67 2.13 0.79
C ARG A 141 1.32 3.36 0.14
N GLU A 142 2.22 3.16 -0.82
CA GLU A 142 2.73 4.26 -1.65
C GLU A 142 1.62 4.85 -2.54
N CYS A 143 0.78 4.00 -3.15
CA CYS A 143 -0.38 4.47 -3.92
C CYS A 143 -1.36 5.27 -3.04
N ILE A 144 -1.62 4.77 -1.82
CA ILE A 144 -2.54 5.40 -0.85
C ILE A 144 -2.08 6.81 -0.44
N LYS A 145 -0.81 7.19 -0.62
CA LYS A 145 -0.36 8.58 -0.39
C LYS A 145 -1.08 9.59 -1.29
N HIS A 146 -1.57 9.15 -2.45
CA HIS A 146 -2.31 10.01 -3.38
C HIS A 146 -3.81 9.88 -3.12
N PRO A 147 -4.53 11.01 -2.90
CA PRO A 147 -5.95 10.98 -2.52
C PRO A 147 -6.85 10.37 -3.59
N THR A 148 -6.52 10.56 -4.87
CA THR A 148 -7.26 9.99 -6.01
C THR A 148 -7.16 8.48 -6.03
N LEU A 149 -5.95 7.91 -5.92
CA LEU A 149 -5.74 6.47 -5.84
C LEU A 149 -6.36 5.87 -4.57
N ALA A 150 -6.25 6.54 -3.42
CA ALA A 150 -6.89 6.10 -2.19
C ALA A 150 -8.42 6.02 -2.35
N LYS A 151 -9.03 7.00 -3.03
CA LYS A 151 -10.46 6.98 -3.37
C LYS A 151 -10.80 5.79 -4.27
N CYS A 152 -10.04 5.56 -5.34
CA CYS A 152 -10.25 4.42 -6.23
C CYS A 152 -10.15 3.07 -5.50
N ILE A 153 -9.23 2.93 -4.55
CA ILE A 153 -9.09 1.71 -3.75
C ILE A 153 -10.29 1.53 -2.82
N LEU A 154 -10.70 2.57 -2.09
CA LEU A 154 -11.84 2.50 -1.16
C LEU A 154 -13.14 2.12 -1.88
N GLU A 155 -13.36 2.67 -3.07
CA GLU A 155 -14.54 2.41 -3.90
C GLU A 155 -14.47 1.06 -4.65
N SER A 156 -13.33 0.36 -4.61
CA SER A 156 -13.18 -0.93 -5.29
C SER A 156 -13.77 -2.07 -4.46
N ASN A 157 -14.34 -3.07 -5.15
CA ASN A 157 -14.75 -4.33 -4.53
C ASN A 157 -13.58 -5.06 -3.84
N SER A 158 -12.33 -4.80 -4.27
CA SER A 158 -11.16 -5.41 -3.64
C SER A 158 -10.92 -4.90 -2.22
N PHE A 159 -11.43 -3.73 -1.85
CA PHE A 159 -11.33 -3.17 -0.50
C PHE A 159 -11.87 -4.13 0.58
N GLU A 160 -12.99 -4.81 0.31
CA GLU A 160 -13.60 -5.72 1.28
C GLU A 160 -12.68 -6.87 1.69
N LEU A 161 -11.70 -7.22 0.84
CA LEU A 161 -10.72 -8.26 1.14
C LEU A 161 -9.88 -7.92 2.38
N PHE A 162 -9.71 -6.63 2.72
CA PHE A 162 -8.99 -6.25 3.94
C PHE A 162 -9.67 -6.76 5.22
N PHE A 163 -11.00 -6.84 5.27
CA PHE A 163 -11.71 -7.43 6.43
C PHE A 163 -11.36 -8.91 6.64
N LYS A 164 -10.97 -9.61 5.57
CA LYS A 164 -10.44 -10.98 5.65
C LYS A 164 -8.94 -10.98 5.95
N TYR A 165 -8.15 -10.09 5.34
CA TYR A 165 -6.70 -10.09 5.46
C TYR A 165 -6.20 -9.75 6.86
N VAL A 166 -6.90 -8.86 7.58
CA VAL A 166 -6.56 -8.51 8.97
C VAL A 166 -6.79 -9.66 9.96
N GLU A 167 -7.55 -10.68 9.56
CA GLU A 167 -7.83 -11.89 10.35
C GLU A 167 -6.98 -13.10 9.94
N LEU A 168 -5.99 -12.91 9.05
CA LEU A 168 -5.14 -14.01 8.62
C LEU A 168 -4.32 -14.57 9.81
N PRO A 169 -4.08 -15.90 9.85
CA PRO A 169 -3.30 -16.52 10.92
C PRO A 169 -1.81 -16.16 10.84
N ASN A 170 -1.33 -15.70 9.68
CA ASN A 170 0.02 -15.18 9.55
C ASN A 170 0.04 -13.75 10.10
N PHE A 171 0.66 -13.59 11.28
CA PHE A 171 0.72 -12.32 12.00
C PHE A 171 1.38 -11.20 11.19
N ASP A 172 2.46 -11.47 10.45
CA ASP A 172 3.18 -10.44 9.69
C ASP A 172 2.29 -9.89 8.56
N ILE A 173 1.61 -10.77 7.84
CA ILE A 173 0.70 -10.40 6.74
C ILE A 173 -0.54 -9.69 7.30
N ALA A 174 -1.15 -10.20 8.37
CA ALA A 174 -2.31 -9.59 8.99
C ALA A 174 -2.00 -8.18 9.55
N SER A 175 -0.82 -8.02 10.17
CA SER A 175 -0.36 -6.73 10.70
C SER A 175 -0.08 -5.73 9.58
N ASP A 176 0.55 -6.17 8.48
CA ASP A 176 0.77 -5.33 7.31
C ASP A 176 -0.55 -4.93 6.63
N ALA A 177 -1.48 -5.87 6.47
CA ALA A 177 -2.82 -5.60 5.95
C ALA A 177 -3.58 -4.60 6.83
N LEU A 178 -3.44 -4.71 8.15
CA LEU A 178 -4.06 -3.80 9.10
C LEU A 178 -3.44 -2.39 9.03
N ALA A 179 -2.13 -2.27 8.79
CA ALA A 179 -1.50 -0.98 8.54
C ALA A 179 -2.04 -0.32 7.26
N THR A 180 -2.18 -1.10 6.18
CA THR A 180 -2.77 -0.61 4.92
C THR A 180 -4.24 -0.24 5.08
N PHE A 181 -5.02 -1.07 5.79
CA PHE A 181 -6.43 -0.81 6.10
C PHE A 181 -6.60 0.46 6.93
N LYS A 182 -5.71 0.68 7.91
CA LYS A 182 -5.66 1.94 8.67
C LYS A 182 -5.40 3.12 7.76
N ASP A 183 -4.33 3.07 6.95
CA ASP A 183 -3.95 4.17 6.06
C ASP A 183 -5.10 4.55 5.12
N LEU A 184 -5.82 3.57 4.56
CA LEU A 184 -7.00 3.81 3.73
C LEU A 184 -8.11 4.56 4.48
N LEU A 185 -8.32 4.25 5.76
CA LEU A 185 -9.41 4.80 6.57
C LEU A 185 -9.04 6.09 7.32
N THR A 186 -7.77 6.49 7.38
CA THR A 186 -7.36 7.65 8.19
C THR A 186 -6.53 8.68 7.45
N LYS A 187 -5.97 8.39 6.28
CA LYS A 187 -5.00 9.29 5.64
C LYS A 187 -5.63 10.49 4.94
N HIS A 188 -6.78 10.28 4.27
CA HIS A 188 -7.47 11.31 3.50
C HIS A 188 -8.89 11.48 4.06
N GLU A 189 -9.02 12.27 5.12
CA GLU A 189 -10.25 12.45 5.89
C GLU A 189 -11.49 12.77 5.02
N THR A 190 -11.31 13.62 4.00
CA THR A 190 -12.40 14.02 3.09
C THR A 190 -12.90 12.84 2.26
N VAL A 191 -11.98 12.07 1.67
CA VAL A 191 -12.30 10.87 0.89
C VAL A 191 -12.98 9.81 1.75
N VAL A 192 -12.46 9.59 2.96
CA VAL A 192 -13.02 8.64 3.92
C VAL A 192 -14.43 9.06 4.34
N SER A 193 -14.67 10.35 4.60
CA SER A 193 -15.99 10.86 4.96
C SER A 193 -17.02 10.62 3.85
N GLU A 194 -16.68 10.95 2.61
CA GLU A 194 -17.54 10.68 1.44
C GLU A 194 -17.88 9.19 1.31
N PHE A 195 -16.88 8.33 1.47
CA PHE A 195 -17.04 6.88 1.41
C PHE A 195 -17.94 6.34 2.53
N LEU A 196 -17.68 6.73 3.78
CA LEU A 196 -18.43 6.26 4.95
C LEU A 196 -19.89 6.71 4.93
N ILE A 197 -20.19 7.90 4.42
CA ILE A 197 -21.56 8.38 4.26
C ILE A 197 -22.30 7.51 3.22
N SER A 198 -21.64 7.21 2.11
CA SER A 198 -22.23 6.48 0.97
C SER A 198 -22.40 4.98 1.25
N HIS A 199 -21.46 4.38 1.98
CA HIS A 199 -21.39 2.93 2.23
C HIS A 199 -21.64 2.54 3.69
N TYR A 200 -22.26 3.44 4.47
CA TYR A 200 -22.40 3.30 5.93
C TYR A 200 -22.84 1.90 6.37
N ASP A 201 -23.97 1.42 5.85
CA ASP A 201 -24.60 0.18 6.35
C ASP A 201 -23.73 -1.06 6.05
N GLN A 202 -23.26 -1.17 4.81
CA GLN A 202 -22.38 -2.28 4.37
C GLN A 202 -21.03 -2.25 5.09
N PHE A 203 -20.41 -1.08 5.21
CA PHE A 203 -19.12 -0.93 5.88
C PHE A 203 -19.20 -1.32 7.35
N PHE A 204 -20.17 -0.77 8.10
CA PHE A 204 -20.25 -1.04 9.53
C PHE A 204 -20.78 -2.43 9.86
N GLU A 205 -21.54 -3.09 8.98
CA GLU A 205 -21.86 -4.51 9.11
C GLU A 205 -20.59 -5.39 9.04
N LEU A 206 -19.67 -5.09 8.13
CA LEU A 206 -18.38 -5.78 8.07
C LEU A 206 -17.48 -5.41 9.25
N TYR A 207 -17.47 -4.13 9.64
CA TYR A 207 -16.65 -3.64 10.74
C TYR A 207 -17.05 -4.22 12.10
N GLU A 208 -18.34 -4.46 12.32
CA GLU A 208 -18.87 -5.14 13.51
C GLU A 208 -18.22 -6.51 13.73
N LYS A 209 -17.94 -7.25 12.65
CA LYS A 209 -17.26 -8.56 12.73
C LYS A 209 -15.84 -8.44 13.27
N LEU A 210 -15.13 -7.34 12.93
CA LEU A 210 -13.80 -7.08 13.47
C LEU A 210 -13.84 -6.70 14.95
N LEU A 211 -14.83 -5.90 15.37
CA LEU A 211 -15.02 -5.52 16.78
C LEU A 211 -15.45 -6.69 17.67
N THR A 212 -16.08 -7.70 17.09
CA THR A 212 -16.52 -8.91 17.79
C THR A 212 -15.61 -10.12 17.54
N SER A 213 -14.48 -9.90 16.88
CA SER A 213 -13.53 -10.95 16.53
C SER A 213 -13.00 -11.69 17.78
N PRO A 214 -12.78 -13.03 17.67
CA PRO A 214 -12.07 -13.79 18.69
C PRO A 214 -10.59 -13.41 18.78
N ASN A 215 -10.02 -12.80 17.73
CA ASN A 215 -8.64 -12.33 17.72
C ASN A 215 -8.51 -11.02 18.54
N TYR A 216 -7.85 -11.11 19.68
CA TYR A 216 -7.63 -9.96 20.56
C TYR A 216 -6.92 -8.79 19.85
N VAL A 217 -5.90 -9.09 19.03
CA VAL A 217 -5.10 -8.05 18.35
C VAL A 217 -5.98 -7.34 17.33
N THR A 218 -6.70 -8.08 16.50
CA THR A 218 -7.61 -7.50 15.50
C THR A 218 -8.67 -6.65 16.20
N ARG A 219 -9.34 -7.20 17.21
CA ARG A 219 -10.36 -6.46 17.98
C ARG A 219 -9.82 -5.15 18.58
N ARG A 220 -8.62 -5.19 19.18
CA ARG A 220 -7.96 -4.01 19.77
C ARG A 220 -7.58 -2.97 18.73
N GLN A 221 -7.01 -3.39 17.61
CA GLN A 221 -6.58 -2.48 16.57
C GLN A 221 -7.77 -1.90 15.79
N SER A 222 -8.80 -2.70 15.51
CA SER A 222 -10.04 -2.22 14.91
C SER A 222 -10.74 -1.19 15.80
N LEU A 223 -10.82 -1.42 17.12
CA LEU A 223 -11.35 -0.37 18.01
C LEU A 223 -10.53 0.94 17.94
N LYS A 224 -9.21 0.82 17.86
CA LYS A 224 -8.33 1.99 17.74
C LYS A 224 -8.56 2.73 16.42
N ILE A 225 -8.61 2.02 15.30
CA ILE A 225 -8.85 2.61 13.98
C ILE A 225 -10.23 3.27 13.93
N LEU A 226 -11.25 2.62 14.50
CA LEU A 226 -12.59 3.17 14.63
C LEU A 226 -12.61 4.49 15.39
N SER A 227 -11.82 4.60 16.46
CA SER A 227 -11.64 5.85 17.19
C SER A 227 -11.02 6.92 16.31
N ASP A 228 -9.95 6.54 15.60
CA ASP A 228 -9.14 7.45 14.81
C ASP A 228 -10.03 8.11 13.73
N PHE A 229 -10.80 7.34 12.94
CA PHE A 229 -11.62 7.96 11.88
C PHE A 229 -12.96 8.54 12.38
N LEU A 230 -13.65 7.96 13.37
CA LEU A 230 -14.96 8.49 13.80
C LEU A 230 -14.85 9.87 14.47
N LEU A 231 -13.72 10.13 15.14
CA LEU A 231 -13.51 11.38 15.86
C LEU A 231 -13.04 12.53 14.96
N GLU A 232 -12.77 12.26 13.69
CA GLU A 232 -12.38 13.30 12.76
C GLU A 232 -13.50 14.29 12.48
N SER A 233 -13.12 15.55 12.31
CA SER A 233 -14.08 16.65 12.09
C SER A 233 -14.94 16.44 10.85
N GLN A 234 -14.38 15.80 9.81
CA GLN A 234 -15.09 15.47 8.57
C GLN A 234 -16.13 14.34 8.76
N ASN A 235 -15.98 13.52 9.82
CA ASN A 235 -16.80 12.32 10.06
C ASN A 235 -17.90 12.54 11.10
N LEU A 236 -18.16 13.79 11.52
CA LEU A 236 -19.16 14.12 12.55
C LEU A 236 -20.57 13.59 12.24
N GLN A 237 -20.99 13.56 10.97
CA GLN A 237 -22.29 13.02 10.58
C GLN A 237 -22.35 11.49 10.80
N THR A 238 -21.34 10.78 10.29
CA THR A 238 -21.16 9.34 10.48
C THR A 238 -21.09 8.98 11.96
N MET A 239 -20.31 9.73 12.74
CA MET A 239 -20.18 9.57 14.19
C MET A 239 -21.52 9.70 14.90
N LYS A 240 -22.30 10.75 14.60
CA LYS A 240 -23.63 10.95 15.19
C LYS A 240 -24.57 9.80 14.87
N ARG A 241 -24.59 9.31 13.63
CA ARG A 241 -25.39 8.13 13.24
C ARG A 241 -24.93 6.90 14.03
N TYR A 242 -23.63 6.68 14.14
CA TYR A 242 -23.02 5.53 14.82
C TYR A 242 -23.38 5.45 16.30
N ILE A 243 -23.29 6.55 17.04
CA ILE A 243 -23.58 6.55 18.50
C ILE A 243 -25.08 6.41 18.83
N LEU A 244 -25.97 6.76 17.89
CA LEU A 244 -27.41 6.63 18.09
C LEU A 244 -27.92 5.20 17.86
N GLU A 245 -27.12 4.34 17.22
CA GLU A 245 -27.47 2.94 17.03
C GLU A 245 -27.23 2.10 18.29
N VAL A 246 -28.32 1.59 18.87
CA VAL A 246 -28.29 0.71 20.05
C VAL A 246 -27.36 -0.49 19.87
N ARG A 247 -27.25 -1.01 18.64
CA ARG A 247 -26.35 -2.12 18.29
C ARG A 247 -24.89 -1.78 18.59
N PHE A 248 -24.39 -0.65 18.11
CA PHE A 248 -23.01 -0.24 18.34
C PHE A 248 -22.76 0.18 19.79
N LEU A 249 -23.74 0.78 20.45
CA LEU A 249 -23.65 1.07 21.88
C LEU A 249 -23.45 -0.21 22.70
N ASN A 250 -24.22 -1.27 22.41
CA ASN A 250 -24.08 -2.56 23.09
C ASN A 250 -22.69 -3.18 22.89
N ILE A 251 -22.12 -3.08 21.68
CA ILE A 251 -20.76 -3.54 21.38
C ILE A 251 -19.74 -2.74 22.20
N MET A 252 -19.84 -1.41 22.20
CA MET A 252 -18.94 -0.53 22.98
C MET A 252 -19.01 -0.82 24.48
N MET A 253 -20.22 -0.99 25.03
CA MET A 253 -20.41 -1.38 26.43
C MET A 253 -19.81 -2.74 26.76
N THR A 254 -19.85 -3.68 25.82
CA THR A 254 -19.23 -5.00 25.99
C THR A 254 -17.71 -4.89 25.98
N LEU A 255 -17.14 -4.09 25.08
CA LEU A 255 -15.70 -3.84 25.00
C LEU A 255 -15.19 -3.12 26.26
N LEU A 256 -15.93 -2.15 26.80
CA LEU A 256 -15.58 -1.46 28.05
C LEU A 256 -15.45 -2.38 29.26
N LYS A 257 -16.21 -3.48 29.31
CA LYS A 257 -16.15 -4.47 30.39
C LYS A 257 -14.88 -5.30 30.36
N VAL A 258 -14.14 -5.29 29.25
CA VAL A 258 -12.86 -5.99 29.13
C VAL A 258 -11.75 -5.08 29.66
N HIS A 259 -11.06 -5.53 30.72
CA HIS A 259 -10.07 -4.74 31.46
C HIS A 259 -8.98 -4.10 30.59
N ASP A 260 -8.52 -4.80 29.55
CA ASP A 260 -7.49 -4.28 28.63
C ASP A 260 -7.99 -3.14 27.75
N PHE A 261 -9.28 -3.14 27.44
CA PHE A 261 -9.92 -2.13 26.61
C PHE A 261 -10.35 -0.93 27.45
N SER A 262 -10.74 -1.13 28.71
CA SER A 262 -11.12 -0.03 29.61
C SER A 262 -9.99 0.98 29.77
N SER A 263 -8.75 0.54 29.96
CA SER A 263 -7.57 1.42 30.01
C SER A 263 -7.38 2.23 28.72
N TYR A 264 -7.68 1.65 27.56
CA TYR A 264 -7.66 2.38 26.29
C TYR A 264 -8.79 3.41 26.22
N PHE A 265 -10.03 3.05 26.59
CA PHE A 265 -11.15 4.00 26.63
C PHE A 265 -10.87 5.19 27.56
N TYR A 266 -10.37 4.95 28.78
CA TYR A 266 -10.04 6.01 29.75
C TYR A 266 -8.93 6.96 29.29
N ASN A 267 -7.97 6.46 28.51
CA ASN A 267 -6.84 7.26 28.02
C ASN A 267 -7.03 7.80 26.59
N SER A 268 -8.09 7.40 25.90
CA SER A 268 -8.37 7.83 24.53
C SER A 268 -9.51 8.85 24.49
N SER A 269 -9.55 9.62 23.40
CA SER A 269 -10.61 10.56 23.08
C SER A 269 -12.00 9.91 22.99
N PHE A 270 -12.08 8.56 22.97
CA PHE A 270 -13.31 7.77 22.98
C PHE A 270 -14.17 7.99 24.22
N THR A 271 -13.56 8.39 25.35
CA THR A 271 -14.34 8.84 26.52
C THR A 271 -15.33 9.94 26.09
N ARG A 272 -14.93 10.85 25.19
CA ARG A 272 -15.83 11.92 24.70
C ARG A 272 -17.06 11.36 23.95
N LEU A 273 -16.95 10.24 23.23
CA LEU A 273 -18.08 9.65 22.50
C LEU A 273 -19.18 9.14 23.43
N LEU A 274 -18.80 8.53 24.55
CA LEU A 274 -19.74 7.96 25.53
C LEU A 274 -20.41 9.03 26.41
N TYR A 275 -19.82 10.23 26.49
CA TYR A 275 -20.38 11.37 27.23
C TYR A 275 -21.19 12.35 26.33
N ILE A 276 -21.20 12.15 25.01
CA ILE A 276 -21.98 12.97 24.05
C ILE A 276 -23.37 12.36 23.76
N SER A 277 -23.59 11.08 24.08
CA SER A 277 -24.90 10.42 24.11
C SER A 277 -25.64 10.69 25.41
#